data_AF-A0A651HM14-F1
#
_entry.id   AF-A0A651HM14-F1
#
_cell.length_a   1.000
_cell.length_b   1.000
_cell.length_c   1.000
_cell.angle_alpha   90.00
_cell.angle_beta   90.00
_cell.angle_gamma   90.00
#
_symmetry.space_group_name_H-M   'P 1'
#
loop_
_entity.id
_entity.type
_entity.pdbx_description
1 polymer ?
#
loop_
_entity_poly.entity_id
_entity_poly.type
_entity_poly.pdbx_seq_one_letter_code
_entity_poly.pdbx_strand_id
1 'polypeptide(L)'
;MTTPPSRPAPPPRPSPEEARESLENARTRILEVDDLLIRTIGERRDLVLAIARAKEALGLPVLDPAREAAVVRRAAGRARELGVDEEMTRDVIWRIIASARAAQEGRLPGWPEVPEVPSSLSSVPASSAPASNTSPSSPTPPVSPPSPGEEREHRPESPSPPAGTPPGEPGPGMSDPGG
;
A
#
# COMPACT_ATOMS: atom_id res chain seq x y z
N MET A 1 21.86 47.52 16.17
CA MET A 1 20.95 46.72 17.01
C MET A 1 19.62 46.61 16.26
N THR A 2 19.36 45.47 15.63
CA THR A 2 18.13 45.26 14.84
C THR A 2 17.10 44.59 15.74
N THR A 3 16.02 45.29 16.08
CA THR A 3 14.92 44.74 16.88
C THR A 3 14.22 43.63 16.09
N PRO A 4 14.04 42.43 16.66
CA PRO A 4 13.30 41.37 15.98
C PRO A 4 11.82 41.78 15.82
N PRO A 5 11.15 41.36 14.73
CA PRO A 5 9.74 41.68 14.51
C PRO A 5 8.87 41.11 15.64
N SER A 6 7.94 41.92 16.15
CA SER A 6 6.96 41.47 17.15
C SER A 6 6.11 40.33 16.58
N ARG A 7 6.10 39.20 17.28
CA ARG A 7 5.26 38.06 16.94
C ARG A 7 3.78 38.48 17.02
N PRO A 8 2.96 38.21 16.00
CA PRO A 8 1.54 38.54 16.05
C PRO A 8 0.87 37.86 17.25
N ALA A 9 -0.09 38.56 17.85
CA ALA A 9 -0.87 38.04 18.97
C ALA A 9 -1.58 36.74 18.56
N PRO A 10 -1.61 35.71 19.44
CA PRO A 10 -2.36 34.49 19.15
C PRO A 10 -3.85 34.82 18.96
N PRO A 11 -4.57 34.05 18.13
CA PRO A 11 -5.99 34.26 17.92
C PRO A 11 -6.75 34.19 19.26
N PRO A 12 -7.86 34.93 19.40
CA PRO A 12 -8.70 34.85 20.58
C PRO A 12 -9.19 33.42 20.79
N ARG A 13 -9.33 33.02 22.06
CA ARG A 13 -9.86 31.69 22.39
C ARG A 13 -11.31 31.59 21.94
N PRO A 14 -11.76 30.43 21.42
CA PRO A 14 -13.16 30.24 21.07
C PRO A 14 -14.04 30.38 22.31
N SER A 15 -15.27 30.84 22.10
CA SER A 15 -16.30 30.80 23.13
C SER A 15 -16.60 29.34 23.53
N PRO A 16 -17.18 29.11 24.72
CA PRO A 16 -17.53 27.75 25.15
C PRO A 16 -18.46 27.00 24.18
N GLU A 17 -19.31 27.71 23.44
CA GLU A 17 -20.22 27.13 22.45
C GLU A 17 -19.47 26.69 21.19
N GLU A 18 -18.67 27.58 20.60
CA GLU A 18 -17.80 27.26 19.45
C GLU A 18 -16.81 26.11 19.76
N ALA A 19 -16.28 26.09 20.99
CA ALA A 19 -15.40 25.01 21.43
C ALA A 19 -16.11 23.66 21.52
N ARG A 20 -17.39 23.63 21.95
CA ARG A 20 -18.20 22.40 21.99
C ARG A 20 -18.53 21.92 20.58
N GLU A 21 -18.93 22.82 19.69
CA GLU A 21 -19.21 22.48 18.29
C GLU A 21 -17.96 21.92 17.58
N SER A 22 -16.81 22.59 17.73
CA SER A 22 -15.53 22.12 17.17
C SER A 22 -15.14 20.74 17.70
N LEU A 23 -15.37 20.47 18.99
CA LEU A 23 -15.11 19.16 19.59
C LEU A 23 -15.99 18.05 18.98
N GLU A 24 -17.29 18.29 18.85
CA GLU A 24 -18.20 17.29 18.27
C GLU A 24 -17.94 17.04 16.79
N ASN A 25 -17.60 18.10 16.04
CA ASN A 25 -17.17 17.99 14.65
C ASN A 25 -15.88 17.16 14.52
N ALA A 26 -14.89 17.41 15.38
CA ALA A 26 -13.64 16.65 15.40
C ALA A 26 -13.88 15.16 15.73
N ARG A 27 -14.75 14.87 16.71
CA ARG A 27 -15.13 13.50 17.05
C ARG A 27 -15.79 12.77 15.89
N THR A 28 -16.75 13.43 15.23
CA THR A 28 -17.42 12.88 14.05
C THR A 28 -16.40 12.58 12.95
N ARG A 29 -15.48 13.51 12.70
CA ARG A 29 -14.44 13.32 11.70
C ARG A 29 -13.48 12.17 12.04
N ILE A 30 -13.17 11.97 13.32
CA ILE A 30 -12.35 10.83 13.76
C ILE A 30 -13.05 9.51 13.43
N LEU A 31 -14.35 9.39 13.72
CA LEU A 31 -15.12 8.18 13.40
C LEU A 31 -15.08 7.86 11.89
N GLU A 32 -15.23 8.86 11.04
CA GLU A 32 -15.14 8.68 9.58
C GLU A 32 -13.75 8.20 9.13
N VAL A 33 -12.69 8.75 9.75
CA VAL A 33 -11.30 8.36 9.47
C VAL A 33 -11.05 6.93 9.96
N ASP A 34 -11.55 6.57 11.14
CA ASP A 34 -11.42 5.23 11.71
C ASP A 34 -12.09 4.18 10.81
N ASP A 35 -13.30 4.45 10.31
CA ASP A 35 -13.98 3.59 9.35
C ASP A 35 -13.20 3.43 8.04
N LEU A 36 -12.54 4.49 7.57
CA LEU A 36 -11.66 4.42 6.41
C LEU A 36 -10.42 3.55 6.69
N LEU A 37 -9.80 3.69 7.87
CA LEU A 37 -8.66 2.89 8.28
C LEU A 37 -9.03 1.40 8.33
N ILE A 38 -10.16 1.06 8.95
CA ILE A 38 -10.63 -0.32 9.08
C ILE A 38 -10.86 -0.94 7.69
N ARG A 39 -11.56 -0.24 6.79
CA ARG A 39 -11.79 -0.71 5.41
C ARG A 39 -10.49 -0.91 4.64
N THR A 40 -9.57 0.06 4.74
CA THR A 40 -8.26 -0.01 4.06
C THR A 40 -7.41 -1.17 4.57
N ILE A 41 -7.45 -1.44 5.88
CA ILE A 41 -6.77 -2.60 6.47
C ILE A 41 -7.36 -3.90 5.91
N GLY A 42 -8.69 -3.99 5.80
CA GLY A 42 -9.39 -5.13 5.19
C GLY A 42 -8.96 -5.37 3.74
N GLU A 43 -9.01 -4.34 2.90
CA GLU A 43 -8.58 -4.43 1.50
C GLU A 43 -7.11 -4.87 1.37
N ARG A 44 -6.23 -4.29 2.19
CA ARG A 44 -4.81 -4.67 2.20
C ARG A 44 -4.61 -6.15 2.59
N ARG A 45 -5.42 -6.68 3.50
CA ARG A 45 -5.41 -8.11 3.86
C ARG A 45 -5.81 -8.98 2.67
N ASP A 46 -6.85 -8.62 1.95
CA ASP A 46 -7.31 -9.42 0.80
C ASP A 46 -6.25 -9.48 -0.32
N LEU A 47 -5.56 -8.37 -0.55
CA LEU A 47 -4.41 -8.32 -1.47
C LEU A 47 -3.26 -9.23 -1.02
N VAL A 48 -2.96 -9.27 0.27
CA VAL A 48 -1.95 -10.18 0.84
C VAL A 48 -2.35 -11.64 0.62
N LEU A 49 -3.61 -11.99 0.83
CA LEU A 49 -4.10 -13.36 0.62
C LEU A 49 -4.02 -13.76 -0.86
N ALA A 50 -4.36 -12.84 -1.78
CA ALA A 50 -4.17 -13.06 -3.21
C ALA A 50 -2.70 -13.29 -3.58
N ILE A 51 -1.78 -12.51 -3.01
CA ILE A 51 -0.32 -12.70 -3.18
C ILE A 51 0.11 -14.07 -2.63
N ALA A 52 -0.42 -14.50 -1.48
CA ALA A 52 -0.10 -15.81 -0.92
C ALA A 52 -0.49 -16.95 -1.88
N ARG A 53 -1.72 -16.93 -2.39
CA ARG A 53 -2.20 -17.92 -3.37
C ARG A 53 -1.33 -17.93 -4.64
N ALA A 54 -0.91 -16.76 -5.11
CA ALA A 54 -0.01 -16.65 -6.25
C ALA A 54 1.37 -17.23 -5.95
N LYS A 55 1.95 -16.94 -4.77
CA LYS A 55 3.23 -17.52 -4.34
C LYS A 55 3.16 -19.03 -4.21
N GLU A 56 2.08 -19.56 -3.63
CA GLU A 56 1.83 -21.00 -3.51
C GLU A 56 1.78 -21.67 -4.89
N ALA A 57 1.00 -21.11 -5.83
CA ALA A 57 0.94 -21.61 -7.21
C ALA A 57 2.28 -21.58 -7.95
N LEU A 58 3.19 -20.67 -7.55
CA LEU A 58 4.54 -20.53 -8.10
C LEU A 58 5.62 -21.31 -7.31
N GLY A 59 5.27 -21.96 -6.20
CA GLY A 59 6.22 -22.62 -5.31
C GLY A 59 7.18 -21.67 -4.59
N LEU A 60 6.81 -20.41 -4.40
CA LEU A 60 7.63 -19.37 -3.78
C LEU A 60 7.42 -19.30 -2.25
N PRO A 61 8.46 -18.94 -1.48
CA PRO A 61 8.33 -18.78 -0.03
C PRO A 61 7.44 -17.58 0.33
N VAL A 62 6.66 -17.76 1.40
CA VAL A 62 5.83 -16.72 2.00
C VAL A 62 6.69 -15.55 2.50
N LEU A 63 7.77 -15.86 3.22
CA LEU A 63 8.70 -14.89 3.78
C LEU A 63 9.58 -14.25 2.70
N ASP A 64 9.53 -12.93 2.60
CA ASP A 64 10.40 -12.12 1.74
C ASP A 64 10.88 -10.87 2.51
N PRO A 65 11.97 -10.98 3.29
CA PRO A 65 12.43 -9.91 4.16
C PRO A 65 12.83 -8.65 3.40
N ALA A 66 13.38 -8.81 2.18
CA ALA A 66 13.79 -7.69 1.35
C ALA A 66 12.57 -6.88 0.89
N ARG A 67 11.49 -7.57 0.48
CA ARG A 67 10.23 -6.91 0.11
C ARG A 67 9.58 -6.21 1.29
N GLU A 68 9.56 -6.84 2.46
CA GLU A 68 8.98 -6.25 3.68
C GLU A 68 9.72 -4.98 4.10
N ALA A 69 11.06 -5.03 4.11
CA ALA A 69 11.88 -3.86 4.41
C ALA A 69 11.65 -2.72 3.39
N ALA A 70 11.46 -3.05 2.11
CA ALA A 70 11.13 -2.06 1.09
C ALA A 70 9.75 -1.41 1.31
N VAL A 71 8.75 -2.17 1.77
CA VAL A 71 7.42 -1.64 2.11
C VAL A 71 7.51 -0.66 3.27
N VAL A 72 8.23 -1.02 4.34
CA VAL A 72 8.42 -0.16 5.53
C VAL A 72 9.16 1.13 5.15
N ARG A 73 10.26 1.03 4.39
CA ARG A 73 11.01 2.21 3.91
C ARG A 73 10.14 3.15 3.09
N ARG A 74 9.33 2.61 2.16
CA ARG A 74 8.42 3.41 1.34
C ARG A 74 7.38 4.14 2.20
N ALA A 75 6.81 3.45 3.19
CA ALA A 75 5.83 4.04 4.09
C ALA A 75 6.42 5.20 4.90
N ALA A 76 7.63 5.03 5.43
CA ALA A 76 8.32 6.10 6.15
C ALA A 76 8.65 7.31 5.27
N GLY A 77 9.10 7.06 4.03
CA GLY A 77 9.30 8.14 3.04
C GLY A 77 8.02 8.93 2.80
N ARG A 78 6.89 8.23 2.67
CA ARG A 78 5.59 8.88 2.47
C ARG A 78 5.08 9.62 3.72
N ALA A 79 5.32 9.10 4.91
CA ALA A 79 4.99 9.78 6.16
C ALA A 79 5.70 11.13 6.27
N ARG A 80 7.00 11.15 5.95
CA ARG A 80 7.79 12.39 5.90
C ARG A 80 7.21 13.42 4.94
N GLU A 81 6.86 13.01 3.73
CA GLU A 81 6.26 13.90 2.73
C GLU A 81 4.92 14.51 3.20
N LEU A 82 4.18 13.80 4.05
CA LEU A 82 2.89 14.21 4.58
C LEU A 82 2.98 14.91 5.94
N GLY A 83 4.18 15.05 6.52
CA GLY A 83 4.36 15.61 7.87
C GLY A 83 3.78 14.75 8.99
N VAL A 84 3.64 13.44 8.75
CA VAL A 84 3.20 12.45 9.73
C VAL A 84 4.43 11.82 10.40
N ASP A 85 4.29 11.40 11.66
CA ASP A 85 5.34 10.69 12.39
C ASP A 85 5.79 9.43 11.63
N GLU A 86 7.07 9.39 11.28
CA GLU A 86 7.64 8.30 10.50
C GLU A 86 7.70 6.98 11.28
N GLU A 87 8.07 7.02 12.56
CA GLU A 87 8.24 5.81 13.37
C GLU A 87 6.88 5.19 13.68
N MET A 88 5.90 6.01 14.05
CA MET A 88 4.51 5.56 14.21
C MET A 88 3.98 4.91 12.93
N THR A 89 4.29 5.50 11.77
CA THR A 89 3.88 4.92 10.48
C THR A 89 4.56 3.57 10.22
N ARG A 90 5.85 3.45 10.52
CA ARG A 90 6.58 2.17 10.40
C ARG A 90 5.96 1.09 11.28
N ASP A 91 5.66 1.41 12.53
CA ASP A 91 5.08 0.47 13.49
C ASP A 91 3.73 -0.06 13.03
N VAL A 92 2.84 0.82 12.55
CA VAL A 92 1.54 0.42 11.99
C VAL A 92 1.73 -0.50 10.79
N ILE A 93 2.59 -0.12 9.84
CA ILE A 93 2.82 -0.92 8.62
C ILE A 93 3.43 -2.28 8.97
N TRP A 94 4.39 -2.32 9.90
CA TRP A 94 5.00 -3.55 10.38
C TRP A 94 3.96 -4.46 11.04
N ARG A 95 3.08 -3.91 11.89
CA ARG A 95 2.03 -4.68 12.55
C ARG A 95 1.08 -5.32 11.55
N ILE A 96 0.72 -4.62 10.47
CA ILE A 96 -0.14 -5.17 9.42
C ILE A 96 0.61 -6.25 8.61
N ILE A 97 1.90 -6.08 8.31
CA ILE A 97 2.73 -7.13 7.66
C ILE A 97 2.81 -8.38 8.54
N ALA A 98 3.06 -8.23 9.83
CA ALA A 98 3.17 -9.35 10.77
C ALA A 98 1.83 -10.11 10.89
N SER A 99 0.70 -9.40 10.95
CA SER A 99 -0.63 -10.01 10.97
C SER A 99 -0.94 -10.77 9.67
N ALA A 100 -0.57 -10.19 8.52
CA ALA A 100 -0.68 -10.80 7.20
C ALA A 100 0.09 -12.13 7.11
N ARG A 101 1.33 -12.17 7.58
CA ARG A 101 2.16 -13.38 7.59
C ARG A 101 1.54 -14.48 8.43
N ALA A 102 1.06 -14.14 9.63
CA ALA A 102 0.39 -15.10 10.50
C ALA A 102 -0.82 -15.77 9.78
N ALA A 103 -1.64 -14.96 9.11
CA ALA A 103 -2.77 -15.46 8.33
C ALA A 103 -2.37 -16.39 7.16
N GLN A 104 -1.24 -16.12 6.49
CA GLN A 104 -0.72 -16.98 5.42
C GLN A 104 -0.15 -18.31 5.94
N GLU A 105 0.36 -18.34 7.15
CA GLU A 105 0.91 -19.53 7.82
C GLU A 105 -0.16 -20.40 8.51
N GLY A 106 -1.46 -20.08 8.32
CA GLY A 106 -2.57 -20.75 9.01
C GLY A 106 -2.61 -20.47 10.52
N ARG A 107 -1.80 -19.53 11.02
CA ARG A 107 -1.79 -19.07 12.40
C ARG A 107 -2.63 -17.80 12.47
N LEU A 108 -3.91 -17.92 12.79
CA LEU A 108 -4.81 -16.77 12.95
C LEU A 108 -4.92 -16.35 14.43
N PRO A 109 -4.02 -15.52 15.01
CA PRO A 109 -4.34 -14.87 16.27
C PRO A 109 -5.20 -13.63 15.99
N GLY A 110 -6.49 -13.70 16.38
CA GLY A 110 -7.34 -12.52 16.60
C GLY A 110 -8.05 -11.92 15.37
N TRP A 111 -8.14 -12.63 14.24
CA TRP A 111 -9.04 -12.24 13.14
C TRP A 111 -10.27 -13.15 13.16
N PRO A 112 -11.50 -12.63 13.25
CA PRO A 112 -12.69 -13.47 13.18
C PRO A 112 -12.74 -14.17 11.82
N GLU A 113 -13.01 -15.47 11.81
CA GLU A 113 -13.47 -16.15 10.61
C GLU A 113 -14.62 -15.32 10.04
N VAL A 114 -14.57 -14.96 8.75
CA VAL A 114 -15.60 -14.11 8.15
C VAL A 114 -16.93 -14.78 8.47
N PRO A 115 -17.83 -14.18 9.27
CA PRO A 115 -19.13 -14.77 9.46
C PRO A 115 -19.74 -14.83 8.07
N GLU A 116 -20.08 -16.03 7.58
CA GLU A 116 -20.84 -16.18 6.35
C GLU A 116 -22.02 -15.23 6.48
N VAL A 117 -22.03 -14.16 5.69
CA VAL A 117 -23.17 -13.25 5.66
C VAL A 117 -24.36 -14.12 5.27
N PRO A 118 -25.35 -14.35 6.15
CA PRO A 118 -26.48 -15.16 5.76
C PRO A 118 -27.13 -14.45 4.57
N SER A 119 -27.39 -15.19 3.50
CA SER A 119 -27.95 -14.69 2.23
C SER A 119 -29.24 -13.87 2.39
N SER A 120 -29.84 -13.87 3.60
CA SER A 120 -30.98 -13.06 4.01
C SER A 120 -30.70 -11.57 4.23
N LEU A 121 -29.44 -11.13 4.37
CA LEU A 121 -29.11 -9.69 4.50
C LEU A 121 -28.80 -9.00 3.15
N SER A 122 -28.86 -9.74 2.04
CA SER A 122 -28.74 -9.21 0.67
C SER A 122 -30.05 -8.56 0.15
N SER A 123 -31.10 -8.51 0.97
CA SER A 123 -32.35 -7.81 0.65
C SER A 123 -32.45 -6.50 1.39
N VAL A 124 -31.58 -5.55 1.05
CA VAL A 124 -31.92 -4.14 1.19
C VAL A 124 -32.77 -3.80 -0.04
N PRO A 125 -34.04 -3.40 0.08
CA PRO A 125 -34.81 -2.99 -1.08
C PRO A 125 -34.13 -1.75 -1.66
N ALA A 126 -33.82 -1.81 -2.96
CA ALA A 126 -33.41 -0.63 -3.71
C ALA A 126 -34.45 0.47 -3.48
N SER A 127 -34.00 1.58 -2.90
CA SER A 127 -34.80 2.79 -2.74
C SER A 127 -35.36 3.18 -4.11
N SER A 128 -36.69 3.24 -4.19
CA SER A 128 -37.46 3.55 -5.39
C SER A 128 -36.99 4.85 -6.05
N ALA A 129 -36.47 4.73 -7.27
CA ALA A 129 -36.47 5.82 -8.26
C ALA A 129 -37.57 5.52 -9.30
N PRO A 130 -38.35 6.53 -9.76
CA PRO A 130 -39.49 6.27 -10.63
C PRO A 130 -39.08 5.94 -12.07
N ALA A 131 -39.98 5.19 -12.71
CA ALA A 131 -39.88 4.53 -14.00
C ALA A 131 -39.41 5.40 -15.17
N SER A 132 -38.65 4.80 -16.09
CA SER A 132 -38.75 5.08 -17.53
C SER A 132 -38.42 3.85 -18.35
N ASN A 133 -39.43 3.46 -19.11
CA ASN A 133 -39.58 2.32 -20.01
C ASN A 133 -38.67 2.44 -21.25
N THR A 134 -37.85 1.43 -21.56
CA THR A 134 -37.57 0.98 -22.95
C THR A 134 -37.01 -0.45 -22.95
N SER A 135 -37.49 -1.26 -23.90
CA SER A 135 -37.25 -2.71 -24.06
C SER A 135 -35.78 -3.12 -24.34
N PRO A 136 -35.40 -4.39 -24.06
CA PRO A 136 -34.05 -4.90 -24.27
C PRO A 136 -33.78 -5.27 -25.74
N SER A 137 -32.67 -4.76 -26.29
CA SER A 137 -32.05 -5.33 -27.50
C SER A 137 -31.09 -6.45 -27.11
N SER A 138 -31.16 -7.57 -27.84
CA SER A 138 -30.45 -8.82 -27.61
C SER A 138 -28.92 -8.67 -27.56
N PRO A 139 -28.22 -9.56 -26.81
CA PRO A 139 -26.77 -9.55 -26.75
C PRO A 139 -26.13 -10.13 -28.02
N THR A 140 -25.16 -9.41 -28.58
CA THR A 140 -24.19 -9.93 -29.55
C THR A 140 -23.34 -11.07 -28.96
N PRO A 141 -23.04 -12.14 -29.72
CA PRO A 141 -22.16 -13.22 -29.26
C PRO A 141 -20.69 -12.76 -29.18
N PRO A 142 -19.86 -13.43 -28.34
CA PRO A 142 -18.46 -13.05 -28.12
C PRO A 142 -17.57 -13.36 -29.34
N VAL A 143 -16.66 -12.43 -29.64
CA VAL A 143 -15.56 -12.59 -30.60
C VAL A 143 -14.60 -13.68 -30.11
N SER A 144 -14.32 -14.66 -30.99
CA SER A 144 -13.32 -15.69 -30.76
C SER A 144 -11.90 -15.10 -30.73
N PRO A 145 -10.99 -15.62 -29.88
CA PRO A 145 -9.58 -15.22 -29.91
C PRO A 145 -8.87 -15.79 -31.16
N PRO A 146 -7.87 -15.09 -31.72
CA PRO A 146 -7.10 -15.60 -32.86
C PRO A 146 -6.21 -16.78 -32.46
N SER A 147 -6.10 -17.75 -33.38
CA SER A 147 -5.24 -18.94 -33.27
C SER A 147 -3.74 -18.59 -33.29
N PRO A 148 -2.89 -19.43 -32.66
CA PRO A 148 -1.45 -19.17 -32.53
C PRO A 148 -0.72 -19.59 -33.79
N GLY A 149 0.03 -18.66 -34.38
CA GLY A 149 0.93 -18.97 -35.48
C GLY A 149 1.20 -17.75 -36.34
N GLU A 150 2.18 -16.94 -35.94
CA GLU A 150 3.11 -16.29 -36.87
C GLU A 150 4.27 -15.71 -36.06
N GLU A 151 5.36 -16.47 -36.06
CA GLU A 151 6.69 -16.02 -35.67
C GLU A 151 7.10 -14.83 -36.56
N ARG A 152 7.35 -13.67 -35.96
CA ARG A 152 8.31 -12.70 -36.50
C ARG A 152 9.23 -12.21 -35.40
N GLU A 153 10.36 -12.89 -35.38
CA GLU A 153 11.63 -12.57 -34.78
C GLU A 153 11.99 -11.09 -35.01
N HIS A 154 11.81 -10.26 -33.98
CA HIS A 154 12.39 -8.93 -33.91
C HIS A 154 13.33 -8.87 -32.71
N ARG A 155 14.57 -9.22 -32.99
CA ARG A 155 15.77 -9.05 -32.17
C ARG A 155 16.05 -7.55 -31.98
N PRO A 156 16.02 -6.99 -30.77
CA PRO A 156 16.69 -5.72 -30.52
C PRO A 156 18.20 -5.96 -30.44
N GLU A 157 18.96 -5.23 -31.27
CA GLU A 157 20.41 -5.25 -31.32
C GLU A 157 21.05 -4.95 -29.96
N SER A 158 22.04 -5.77 -29.59
CA SER A 158 22.95 -5.49 -28.49
C SER A 158 23.90 -4.36 -28.89
N PRO A 159 24.09 -3.30 -28.08
CA PRO A 159 25.21 -2.39 -28.30
C PRO A 159 26.52 -3.06 -27.87
N SER A 160 27.44 -3.18 -28.83
CA SER A 160 28.84 -3.59 -28.61
C SER A 160 29.58 -2.65 -27.65
N PRO A 161 30.56 -3.16 -26.87
CA PRO A 161 31.33 -2.38 -25.90
C PRO A 161 32.44 -1.55 -26.56
N PRO A 162 32.85 -0.40 -25.99
CA PRO A 162 34.10 0.23 -26.38
C PRO A 162 35.30 -0.51 -25.78
N ALA A 163 36.30 -0.73 -26.62
CA ALA A 163 37.54 -1.45 -26.34
C ALA A 163 38.50 -0.65 -25.44
N GLY A 164 39.04 -1.34 -24.42
CA GLY A 164 40.47 -1.44 -24.13
C GLY A 164 41.24 -0.20 -23.64
N THR A 165 41.73 -0.28 -22.39
CA THR A 165 43.11 0.12 -22.01
C THR A 165 43.55 -0.77 -20.83
N PRO A 166 44.80 -1.31 -20.84
CA PRO A 166 45.22 -2.54 -20.15
C PRO A 166 45.54 -2.41 -18.64
N PRO A 167 45.70 -3.55 -17.92
CA PRO A 167 46.05 -3.57 -16.50
C PRO A 167 47.53 -3.21 -16.27
N GLY A 168 47.77 -2.25 -15.38
CA GLY A 168 49.09 -2.01 -14.79
C GLY A 168 49.41 -3.07 -13.73
N GLU A 169 50.59 -3.65 -13.86
CA GLU A 169 51.16 -4.74 -13.07
C GLU A 169 51.28 -4.49 -11.55
N PRO A 170 51.39 -5.57 -10.75
CA PRO A 170 51.61 -5.52 -9.31
C PRO A 170 53.09 -5.27 -8.97
N GLY A 171 53.35 -4.37 -8.03
CA GLY A 171 54.68 -4.10 -7.44
C GLY A 171 54.71 -4.36 -5.92
N PRO A 172 55.79 -4.95 -5.36
CA PRO A 172 55.84 -5.48 -4.01
C PRO A 172 56.39 -4.47 -2.97
N GLY A 173 56.03 -4.64 -1.70
CA GLY A 173 56.61 -3.91 -0.56
C GLY A 173 55.76 -4.16 0.69
N MET A 174 55.97 -5.22 1.47
CA MET A 174 57.03 -5.39 2.47
C MET A 174 57.10 -4.24 3.50
N SER A 175 56.66 -4.58 4.73
CA SER A 175 57.12 -4.12 6.05
C SER A 175 56.92 -2.65 6.47
N ASP A 176 56.11 -2.41 7.52
CA ASP A 176 56.64 -2.23 8.88
C ASP A 176 55.53 -2.17 9.95
N PRO A 177 55.68 -2.82 11.12
CA PRO A 177 54.95 -2.50 12.34
C PRO A 177 55.88 -1.83 13.37
N GLY A 178 55.59 -0.58 13.74
CA GLY A 178 56.28 0.07 14.86
C GLY A 178 55.84 1.52 15.09
N GLY A 179 55.21 1.78 16.22
CA GLY A 179 54.79 3.11 16.70
C GLY A 179 53.64 3.03 17.67
#